data_AF-A0A538JD11-F1
#
_entry.id   AF-A0A538JD11-F1
#
_cell.length_a   1.000
_cell.length_b   1.000
_cell.length_c   1.000
_cell.angle_alpha   90.00
_cell.angle_beta   90.00
_cell.angle_gamma   90.00
#
_symmetry.space_group_name_H-M   'P 1'
#
loop_
_entity.id
_entity.type
_entity.pdbx_description
1 polymer ?
#
loop_
_entity_poly.entity_id
_entity_poly.type
_entity_poly.pdbx_seq_one_letter_code
_entity_poly.pdbx_strand_id
1 'polypeptide(L)'
;MRRALGLGAALVLAAGGVVLLLLAVDVNRVEGRLAADDVAYRTAPARTDLWRAPHVLPAAWSTGLLGIDDDIRARDALRVFKLGHPRVLFFVAGPEVISFRSSAQALLARAIDSEPDARRRSQELNMLGVLQLIAVGNGDPQERQRFLPRAAETFRASMAADAANEDPKFNLELTLRMMEKQKQSGESQNGKGGVAAKGQNAGNGY
;
A
#
# COMPACT_ATOMS: atom_id res chain seq x y z
N MET A 1 -34.28 17.24 49.67
CA MET A 1 -33.01 17.40 48.92
C MET A 1 -32.23 16.09 48.75
N ARG A 2 -31.86 15.35 49.81
CA ARG A 2 -31.11 14.08 49.69
C ARG A 2 -31.72 13.01 48.76
N ARG A 3 -33.05 12.82 48.80
CA ARG A 3 -33.75 11.86 47.91
C ARG A 3 -33.76 12.28 46.44
N ALA A 4 -33.87 13.58 46.16
CA ALA A 4 -33.81 14.11 44.79
C ALA A 4 -32.38 13.99 44.21
N LEU A 5 -31.36 14.23 45.03
CA LEU A 5 -29.95 13.97 44.67
C LEU A 5 -29.69 12.48 44.41
N GLY A 6 -30.26 11.59 45.23
CA GLY A 6 -30.14 10.14 45.04
C GLY A 6 -30.81 9.63 43.74
N LEU A 7 -32.00 10.14 43.41
CA LEU A 7 -32.68 9.79 42.16
C LEU A 7 -31.94 10.34 40.93
N GLY A 8 -31.40 11.55 41.01
CA GLY A 8 -30.57 12.13 39.95
C GLY A 8 -29.30 11.30 39.69
N ALA A 9 -28.59 10.92 40.75
CA ALA A 9 -27.41 10.06 40.64
C ALA A 9 -27.74 8.68 40.05
N ALA A 10 -28.85 8.07 40.48
CA ALA A 10 -29.29 6.78 39.96
C ALA A 10 -29.63 6.84 38.45
N LEU A 11 -30.28 7.91 37.99
CA LEU A 11 -30.58 8.11 36.57
C LEU A 11 -29.31 8.27 35.73
N VAL A 12 -28.33 9.04 36.21
CA VAL A 12 -27.05 9.21 35.52
C VAL A 12 -26.28 7.89 35.42
N LEU A 13 -26.24 7.11 36.51
CA LEU A 13 -25.60 5.80 36.50
C LEU A 13 -26.32 4.81 35.57
N ALA A 14 -27.65 4.81 35.56
CA ALA A 14 -28.43 3.97 34.66
C ALA A 14 -28.16 4.35 33.19
N ALA A 15 -28.17 5.65 32.86
CA ALA A 15 -27.85 6.12 31.51
C ALA A 15 -26.42 5.76 31.10
N GLY A 16 -25.44 5.94 31.99
CA GLY A 16 -24.06 5.52 31.76
C GLY A 16 -23.92 4.01 31.52
N GLY A 17 -24.64 3.20 32.29
CA GLY A 17 -24.70 1.75 32.10
C GLY A 17 -25.25 1.36 30.73
N VAL A 18 -26.31 2.02 30.26
CA VAL A 18 -26.85 1.79 28.92
C VAL A 18 -25.83 2.14 27.84
N VAL A 19 -25.13 3.26 27.95
CA VAL A 19 -24.09 3.67 26.98
C VAL A 19 -22.96 2.64 26.93
N LEU A 20 -22.49 2.14 28.07
CA LEU A 20 -21.45 1.12 28.13
C LEU A 20 -21.90 -0.22 27.52
N LEU A 21 -23.17 -0.61 27.73
CA LEU A 21 -23.74 -1.80 27.10
C LEU A 21 -23.82 -1.66 25.58
N LEU A 22 -24.27 -0.50 25.08
CA LEU A 22 -24.30 -0.24 23.64
C LEU A 22 -22.90 -0.24 23.03
N LEU A 23 -21.93 0.36 23.73
CA LEU A 23 -20.52 0.33 23.31
C LEU A 23 -20.02 -1.12 23.24
N ALA A 24 -20.26 -1.93 24.27
CA ALA A 24 -19.86 -3.34 24.28
C ALA A 24 -20.49 -4.15 23.14
N VAL A 25 -21.75 -3.88 22.79
CA VAL A 25 -22.41 -4.48 21.62
C VAL A 25 -21.71 -4.06 20.33
N ASP A 26 -21.38 -2.78 20.17
CA ASP A 26 -20.66 -2.28 19.00
C ASP A 26 -19.27 -2.91 18.88
N VAL A 27 -18.50 -3.03 19.97
CA VAL A 27 -17.18 -3.68 19.96
C VAL A 27 -17.29 -5.13 19.45
N ASN A 28 -18.20 -5.92 20.03
CA ASN A 28 -18.38 -7.32 19.64
C ASN A 28 -18.81 -7.46 18.17
N ARG A 29 -19.66 -6.55 17.69
CA ARG A 29 -20.09 -6.53 16.27
C ARG A 29 -18.95 -6.16 15.33
N VAL A 30 -18.15 -5.17 15.69
CA VAL A 30 -16.99 -4.74 14.92
C VAL A 30 -15.98 -5.89 14.81
N GLU A 31 -15.59 -6.49 15.93
CA GLU A 31 -14.61 -7.59 15.95
C GLU A 31 -15.10 -8.79 15.11
N GLY A 32 -16.35 -9.22 15.33
CA GLY A 32 -16.95 -10.31 14.55
C GLY A 32 -17.04 -10.00 13.06
N ARG A 33 -17.35 -8.74 12.70
CA ARG A 33 -17.40 -8.32 11.29
C ARG A 33 -16.01 -8.26 10.66
N LEU A 34 -15.01 -7.75 11.36
CA LEU A 34 -13.63 -7.71 10.88
C LEU A 34 -13.10 -9.13 10.59
N ALA A 35 -13.31 -10.06 11.51
CA ALA A 35 -12.89 -11.45 11.33
C ALA A 35 -13.61 -12.13 10.14
N ALA A 36 -14.92 -11.92 10.00
CA ALA A 36 -15.69 -12.43 8.88
C ALA A 36 -15.23 -11.84 7.53
N ASP A 37 -14.95 -10.54 7.50
CA ASP A 37 -14.50 -9.85 6.30
C ASP A 37 -13.05 -10.19 5.95
N ASP A 38 -12.18 -10.52 6.91
CA ASP A 38 -10.84 -11.06 6.67
C ASP A 38 -10.90 -12.40 5.93
N VAL A 39 -11.90 -13.24 6.22
CA VAL A 39 -12.16 -14.48 5.47
C VAL A 39 -12.72 -14.16 4.09
N ALA A 40 -13.71 -13.27 4.00
CA ALA A 40 -14.32 -12.88 2.73
C ALA A 40 -13.32 -12.22 1.77
N TYR A 41 -12.35 -11.47 2.29
CA TYR A 41 -11.28 -10.84 1.52
C TYR A 41 -10.41 -11.87 0.76
N ARG A 42 -10.26 -13.08 1.32
CA ARG A 42 -9.47 -14.14 0.67
C ARG A 42 -10.14 -14.61 -0.63
N THR A 43 -11.46 -14.68 -0.65
CA THR A 43 -12.25 -15.20 -1.79
C THR A 43 -12.80 -14.12 -2.70
N ALA A 44 -13.21 -12.97 -2.16
CA ALA A 44 -13.87 -11.89 -2.87
C ALA A 44 -13.27 -10.50 -2.52
N PRO A 45 -11.98 -10.26 -2.83
CA PRO A 45 -11.30 -9.00 -2.50
C PRO A 45 -11.90 -7.77 -3.20
N ALA A 46 -12.69 -7.95 -4.26
CA ALA A 46 -13.33 -6.84 -4.97
C ALA A 46 -14.52 -6.23 -4.21
N ARG A 47 -15.08 -6.91 -3.19
CA ARG A 47 -16.21 -6.41 -2.40
C ARG A 47 -15.91 -5.06 -1.75
N THR A 48 -16.80 -4.09 -1.91
CA THR A 48 -16.66 -2.71 -1.42
C THR A 48 -17.18 -2.50 0.00
N ASP A 49 -17.84 -3.51 0.57
CA ASP A 49 -18.45 -3.51 1.90
C ASP A 49 -17.62 -4.24 2.97
N LEU A 50 -16.38 -4.60 2.64
CA LEU A 50 -15.44 -5.22 3.58
C LEU A 50 -15.03 -4.23 4.68
N TRP A 51 -14.93 -4.74 5.91
CA TRP A 51 -14.50 -4.03 7.13
C TRP A 51 -15.36 -2.81 7.48
N ARG A 52 -16.60 -2.80 7.01
CA ARG A 52 -17.62 -1.80 7.35
C ARG A 52 -18.61 -2.42 8.32
N ALA A 53 -18.43 -2.15 9.61
CA ALA A 53 -19.35 -2.61 10.64
C ALA A 53 -20.53 -1.63 10.80
N PRO A 54 -21.76 -2.13 10.97
CA PRO A 54 -22.86 -1.30 11.41
C PRO A 54 -22.67 -0.90 12.87
N HIS A 55 -22.73 0.40 13.16
CA HIS A 55 -22.62 0.96 14.51
C HIS A 55 -23.99 1.34 15.06
N VAL A 56 -24.26 1.06 16.34
CA VAL A 56 -25.44 1.55 17.05
C VAL A 56 -25.20 2.96 17.59
N LEU A 57 -23.98 3.20 18.10
CA LEU A 57 -23.51 4.54 18.47
C LEU A 57 -22.94 5.27 17.24
N PRO A 58 -22.73 6.60 17.30
CA PRO A 58 -21.99 7.31 16.27
C PRO A 58 -20.63 6.65 16.01
N ALA A 59 -20.37 6.27 14.76
CA ALA A 59 -19.19 5.47 14.37
C ALA A 59 -17.88 6.06 14.92
N ALA A 60 -17.71 7.38 14.81
CA ALA A 60 -16.53 8.12 15.28
C ALA A 60 -16.21 7.91 16.77
N TRP A 61 -17.21 7.60 17.60
CA TRP A 61 -16.98 7.33 19.02
C TRP A 61 -16.44 5.92 19.21
N SER A 62 -17.07 4.93 18.57
CA SER A 62 -16.65 3.54 18.68
C SER A 62 -15.30 3.28 18.01
N THR A 63 -15.06 3.74 16.79
CA THR A 63 -13.79 3.47 16.08
C THR A 63 -12.63 4.25 16.68
N GLY A 64 -12.87 5.52 17.03
CA GLY A 64 -11.87 6.38 17.66
C GLY A 64 -11.48 5.92 19.07
N LEU A 65 -12.44 5.45 19.89
CA LEU A 65 -12.14 4.87 21.20
C LEU A 65 -11.42 3.52 21.09
N LEU A 66 -11.73 2.73 20.06
CA LEU A 66 -11.11 1.42 19.84
C LEU A 66 -9.73 1.51 19.16
N GLY A 67 -9.39 2.65 18.54
CA GLY A 67 -8.11 2.84 17.85
C GLY A 67 -7.93 1.96 16.62
N ILE A 68 -9.02 1.52 15.99
CA ILE A 68 -8.99 0.56 14.87
C ILE A 68 -8.90 1.21 13.48
N ASP A 69 -8.85 2.54 13.41
CA ASP A 69 -8.80 3.25 12.13
C ASP A 69 -7.51 2.91 11.34
N ASP A 70 -6.40 2.70 12.03
CA ASP A 70 -5.10 2.34 11.44
C ASP A 70 -5.18 0.92 10.83
N ASP A 71 -5.77 0.01 11.58
CA ASP A 71 -6.01 -1.37 11.20
C ASP A 71 -6.94 -1.50 9.98
N ILE A 72 -7.95 -0.64 9.86
CA ILE A 72 -8.83 -0.59 8.69
C ILE A 72 -8.08 0.00 7.49
N ARG A 73 -7.30 1.07 7.70
CA ARG A 73 -6.50 1.70 6.62
C ARG A 73 -5.46 0.73 6.05
N ALA A 74 -4.77 -0.03 6.88
CA ALA A 74 -3.82 -1.05 6.45
C ALA A 74 -4.51 -2.15 5.61
N ARG A 75 -5.70 -2.61 6.03
CA ARG A 75 -6.51 -3.58 5.28
C ARG A 75 -6.96 -3.05 3.93
N ASP A 76 -7.42 -1.80 3.87
CA ASP A 76 -7.81 -1.15 2.62
C ASP A 76 -6.63 -1.00 1.67
N ALA A 77 -5.46 -0.56 2.17
CA ALA A 77 -4.24 -0.46 1.38
C ALA A 77 -3.84 -1.83 0.79
N LEU A 78 -3.85 -2.89 1.60
CA LEU A 78 -3.57 -4.25 1.16
C LEU A 78 -4.57 -4.74 0.11
N ARG A 79 -5.86 -4.46 0.31
CA ARG A 79 -6.93 -4.85 -0.63
C ARG A 79 -6.71 -4.20 -1.98
N VAL A 80 -6.50 -2.88 -2.00
CA VAL A 80 -6.31 -2.13 -3.25
C VAL A 80 -4.99 -2.53 -3.91
N PHE A 81 -3.93 -2.81 -3.14
CA PHE A 81 -2.69 -3.39 -3.66
C PHE A 81 -2.93 -4.72 -4.37
N LYS A 82 -3.70 -5.64 -3.78
CA LYS A 82 -4.05 -6.93 -4.38
C LYS A 82 -4.85 -6.76 -5.68
N LEU A 83 -5.84 -5.86 -5.70
CA LEU A 83 -6.62 -5.52 -6.90
C LEU A 83 -5.77 -4.87 -8.00
N GLY A 84 -4.67 -4.22 -7.62
CA GLY A 84 -3.64 -3.72 -8.53
C GLY A 84 -2.80 -4.82 -9.20
N HIS A 85 -3.05 -6.11 -8.92
CA HIS A 85 -2.36 -7.26 -9.53
C HIS A 85 -0.85 -7.03 -9.66
N PRO A 86 -0.09 -6.95 -8.55
CA PRO A 86 1.31 -6.54 -8.57
C PRO A 86 2.21 -7.51 -9.35
N ARG A 87 1.74 -8.72 -9.64
CA ARG A 87 2.45 -9.72 -10.46
C ARG A 87 2.25 -9.52 -11.97
N VAL A 88 1.29 -8.70 -12.39
CA VAL A 88 1.05 -8.38 -13.80
C VAL A 88 1.98 -7.25 -14.21
N LEU A 89 2.70 -7.41 -15.32
CA LEU A 89 3.60 -6.37 -15.83
C LEU A 89 2.81 -5.12 -16.22
N PHE A 90 3.42 -3.93 -16.06
CA PHE A 90 2.76 -2.65 -16.29
C PHE A 90 2.12 -2.51 -17.68
N PHE A 91 2.82 -2.95 -18.74
CA PHE A 91 2.32 -2.82 -20.12
C PHE A 91 1.20 -3.80 -20.49
N VAL A 92 0.94 -4.81 -19.65
CA VAL A 92 -0.20 -5.74 -19.81
C VAL A 92 -1.40 -5.30 -18.98
N ALA A 93 -1.19 -4.38 -18.03
CA ALA A 93 -2.22 -3.92 -17.12
C ALA A 93 -3.23 -3.01 -17.84
N GLY A 94 -4.52 -3.35 -17.74
CA GLY A 94 -5.58 -2.46 -18.20
C GLY A 94 -5.72 -1.19 -17.33
N PRO A 95 -6.45 -0.17 -17.78
CA PRO A 95 -6.62 1.10 -17.06
C PRO A 95 -7.13 0.94 -15.63
N GLU A 96 -8.02 -0.03 -15.38
CA GLU A 96 -8.55 -0.32 -14.05
C GLU A 96 -7.45 -0.80 -13.08
N VAL A 97 -6.57 -1.69 -13.53
CA VAL A 97 -5.44 -2.17 -12.73
C VAL A 97 -4.47 -1.03 -12.41
N ILE A 98 -4.23 -0.14 -13.37
CA ILE A 98 -3.39 1.06 -13.17
C ILE A 98 -4.03 2.00 -12.12
N SER A 99 -5.36 2.18 -12.18
CA SER A 99 -6.12 2.96 -11.20
C SER A 99 -5.99 2.39 -9.78
N PHE A 100 -6.12 1.06 -9.63
CA PHE A 100 -5.88 0.40 -8.35
C PHE A 100 -4.44 0.58 -7.86
N ARG A 101 -3.42 0.48 -8.72
CA ARG A 101 -2.02 0.71 -8.31
C ARG A 101 -1.79 2.13 -7.82
N SER A 102 -2.31 3.14 -8.53
CA SER A 102 -2.20 4.54 -8.11
C SER A 102 -2.90 4.76 -6.77
N SER A 103 -4.09 4.18 -6.60
CA SER A 103 -4.84 4.24 -5.34
C SER A 103 -4.10 3.55 -4.19
N ALA A 104 -3.50 2.38 -4.44
CA ALA A 104 -2.69 1.65 -3.47
C ALA A 104 -1.46 2.45 -3.04
N GLN A 105 -0.76 3.11 -3.98
CA GLN A 105 0.38 3.98 -3.65
C GLN A 105 -0.03 5.10 -2.69
N ALA A 106 -1.16 5.76 -2.96
CA ALA A 106 -1.66 6.84 -2.12
C ALA A 106 -2.12 6.37 -0.73
N LEU A 107 -2.73 5.18 -0.63
CA LEU A 107 -3.15 4.59 0.64
C LEU A 107 -1.95 4.12 1.47
N LEU A 108 -1.02 3.40 0.86
CA LEU A 108 0.20 2.92 1.53
C LEU A 108 1.04 4.09 2.07
N ALA A 109 1.22 5.16 1.28
CA ALA A 109 1.96 6.34 1.74
C ALA A 109 1.35 6.93 3.02
N ARG A 110 0.02 7.06 3.08
CA ARG A 110 -0.68 7.57 4.27
C ARG A 110 -0.63 6.62 5.45
N ALA A 111 -0.66 5.31 5.20
CA ALA A 111 -0.60 4.30 6.25
C ALA A 111 0.79 4.32 6.94
N ILE A 112 1.86 4.33 6.15
CA ILE A 112 3.26 4.38 6.60
C ILE A 112 3.52 5.58 7.54
N ASP A 113 2.99 6.75 7.19
CA ASP A 113 3.17 7.99 7.95
C ASP A 113 2.61 7.89 9.38
N SER A 114 1.51 7.14 9.57
CA SER A 114 0.87 6.99 10.87
C SER A 114 1.17 5.67 11.59
N GLU A 115 1.78 4.68 10.94
CA GLU A 115 1.90 3.31 11.45
C GLU A 115 2.95 3.18 12.58
N PRO A 116 2.55 3.02 13.86
CA PRO A 116 3.52 2.89 14.96
C PRO A 116 4.24 1.54 14.96
N ASP A 117 3.66 0.49 14.39
CA ASP A 117 4.21 -0.86 14.38
C ASP A 117 5.27 -1.00 13.30
N ALA A 118 6.51 -1.18 13.74
CA ALA A 118 7.68 -1.28 12.87
C ALA A 118 7.58 -2.41 11.83
N ARG A 119 6.95 -3.54 12.19
CA ARG A 119 6.75 -4.67 11.29
C ARG A 119 5.73 -4.35 10.21
N ARG A 120 4.58 -3.75 10.58
CA ARG A 120 3.57 -3.32 9.61
C ARG A 120 4.11 -2.24 8.68
N ARG A 121 4.77 -1.22 9.23
CA ARG A 121 5.43 -0.17 8.44
C ARG A 121 6.41 -0.76 7.43
N SER A 122 7.21 -1.75 7.85
CA SER A 122 8.11 -2.47 6.95
C SER A 122 7.37 -3.16 5.80
N GLN A 123 6.27 -3.88 6.09
CA GLN A 123 5.46 -4.55 5.08
C GLN A 123 4.83 -3.56 4.08
N GLU A 124 4.29 -2.45 4.56
CA GLU A 124 3.69 -1.42 3.72
C GLU A 124 4.72 -0.72 2.83
N LEU A 125 5.90 -0.40 3.37
CA LEU A 125 7.03 0.12 2.58
C LEU A 125 7.44 -0.88 1.50
N ASN A 126 7.49 -2.18 1.81
CA ASN A 126 7.81 -3.21 0.82
C ASN A 126 6.77 -3.23 -0.32
N MET A 127 5.48 -3.17 0.00
CA MET A 127 4.41 -3.11 -1.01
C MET A 127 4.49 -1.84 -1.85
N LEU A 128 4.77 -0.69 -1.24
CA LEU A 128 4.95 0.57 -1.95
C LEU A 128 6.15 0.51 -2.90
N GLY A 129 7.28 -0.06 -2.44
CA GLY A 129 8.46 -0.27 -3.26
C GLY A 129 8.18 -1.17 -4.47
N VAL A 130 7.38 -2.23 -4.29
CA VAL A 130 6.93 -3.11 -5.39
C VAL A 130 6.12 -2.31 -6.42
N LEU A 131 5.17 -1.47 -5.99
CA LEU A 131 4.39 -0.65 -6.93
C LEU A 131 5.27 0.36 -7.69
N GLN A 132 6.25 0.96 -7.03
CA GLN A 132 7.23 1.85 -7.67
C GLN A 132 8.11 1.11 -8.67
N LEU A 133 8.55 -0.11 -8.33
CA LEU A 133 9.34 -0.96 -9.22
C LEU A 133 8.53 -1.39 -10.46
N ILE A 134 7.26 -1.75 -10.29
CA ILE A 134 6.39 -2.13 -11.42
C ILE A 134 6.14 -0.94 -12.34
N ALA A 135 6.06 0.28 -11.80
CA ALA A 135 5.87 1.51 -12.58
C ALA A 135 7.04 1.79 -13.55
N VAL A 136 8.18 1.13 -13.39
CA VAL A 136 9.30 1.18 -14.33
C VAL A 136 8.89 0.69 -15.74
N GLY A 137 8.01 -0.30 -15.84
CA GLY A 137 7.50 -0.83 -17.12
C GLY A 137 8.60 -1.19 -18.15
N ASN A 138 8.36 -0.88 -19.43
CA ASN A 138 9.36 -0.83 -20.51
C ASN A 138 9.97 0.58 -20.65
N GLY A 139 9.92 1.38 -19.58
CA GLY A 139 10.14 2.82 -19.61
C GLY A 139 11.44 3.23 -20.30
N ASP A 140 11.36 4.41 -20.93
CA ASP A 140 12.50 5.17 -21.41
C ASP A 140 13.60 5.17 -20.32
N PRO A 141 14.89 5.08 -20.67
CA PRO A 141 16.00 5.31 -19.73
C PRO A 141 15.76 6.38 -18.66
N GLN A 142 15.07 7.49 -19.00
CA GLN A 142 14.70 8.55 -18.06
C GLN A 142 13.74 8.09 -16.96
N GLU A 143 12.68 7.33 -17.30
CA GLU A 143 11.75 6.81 -16.32
C GLU A 143 12.43 5.81 -15.38
N ARG A 144 13.29 4.94 -15.93
CA ARG A 144 14.09 4.01 -15.14
C ARG A 144 15.00 4.75 -14.15
N GLN A 145 15.63 5.84 -14.59
CA GLN A 145 16.49 6.67 -13.76
C GLN A 145 15.71 7.34 -12.62
N ARG A 146 14.41 7.59 -12.78
CA ARG A 146 13.54 8.16 -11.75
C ARG A 146 13.00 7.11 -10.78
N PHE A 147 12.48 6.00 -11.27
CA PHE A 147 11.72 5.04 -10.46
C PHE A 147 12.60 4.01 -9.73
N LEU A 148 13.71 3.56 -10.34
CA LEU A 148 14.57 2.55 -9.71
C LEU A 148 15.23 3.04 -8.40
N PRO A 149 15.83 4.25 -8.34
CA PRO A 149 16.40 4.74 -7.09
C PRO A 149 15.34 4.88 -5.99
N ARG A 150 14.15 5.39 -6.33
CA ARG A 150 13.04 5.55 -5.39
C ARG A 150 12.56 4.21 -4.83
N ALA A 151 12.43 3.19 -5.68
CA ALA A 151 12.10 1.84 -5.23
C ALA A 151 13.19 1.28 -4.30
N ALA A 152 14.47 1.45 -4.66
CA ALA A 152 15.59 1.00 -3.83
C ALA A 152 15.62 1.69 -2.45
N GLU A 153 15.39 3.00 -2.40
CA GLU A 153 15.26 3.76 -1.16
C GLU A 153 14.09 3.26 -0.31
N THR A 154 12.94 2.98 -0.94
CA THR A 154 11.76 2.47 -0.25
C THR A 154 12.01 1.07 0.33
N PHE A 155 12.69 0.18 -0.39
CA PHE A 155 13.08 -1.13 0.15
C PHE A 155 14.11 -1.01 1.29
N ARG A 156 15.05 -0.07 1.21
CA ARG A 156 15.98 0.21 2.32
C ARG A 156 15.23 0.73 3.55
N ALA A 157 14.27 1.63 3.37
CA ALA A 157 13.42 2.11 4.46
C ALA A 157 12.60 0.97 5.08
N SER A 158 12.09 0.05 4.26
CA SER A 158 11.40 -1.16 4.73
C SER A 158 12.31 -2.02 5.62
N MET A 159 13.56 -2.26 5.22
CA MET A 159 14.55 -2.99 6.03
C MET A 159 14.95 -2.24 7.30
N ALA A 160 15.02 -0.91 7.24
CA ALA A 160 15.34 -0.07 8.40
C ALA A 160 14.20 -0.07 9.43
N ALA A 161 12.95 -0.19 8.97
CA ALA A 161 11.79 -0.30 9.84
C ALA A 161 11.75 -1.65 10.58
N ASP A 162 11.97 -2.77 9.88
CA ASP A 162 12.05 -4.09 10.51
C ASP A 162 13.15 -4.94 9.85
N ALA A 163 14.26 -5.12 10.55
CA ALA A 163 15.40 -5.90 10.07
C ALA A 163 15.10 -7.42 9.98
N ALA A 164 14.06 -7.90 10.69
CA ALA A 164 13.63 -9.29 10.61
C ALA A 164 12.80 -9.58 9.34
N ASN A 165 12.29 -8.54 8.67
CA ASN A 165 11.60 -8.69 7.40
C ASN A 165 12.60 -8.91 6.26
N GLU A 166 12.60 -10.10 5.67
CA GLU A 166 13.54 -10.48 4.62
C GLU A 166 13.05 -10.17 3.21
N ASP A 167 11.73 -10.01 3.01
CA ASP A 167 11.13 -9.77 1.70
C ASP A 167 11.75 -8.59 0.93
N PRO A 168 12.05 -7.43 1.58
CA PRO A 168 12.61 -6.29 0.88
C PRO A 168 14.03 -6.54 0.37
N LYS A 169 14.78 -7.50 0.96
CA LYS A 169 16.16 -7.80 0.54
C LYS A 169 16.19 -8.29 -0.91
N PHE A 170 15.31 -9.23 -1.24
CA PHE A 170 15.19 -9.78 -2.59
C PHE A 170 14.72 -8.71 -3.59
N ASN A 171 13.75 -7.90 -3.20
CA ASN A 171 13.25 -6.81 -4.05
C ASN A 171 14.31 -5.72 -4.27
N LEU A 172 15.09 -5.39 -3.24
CA LEU A 172 16.22 -4.47 -3.33
C LEU A 172 17.30 -5.03 -4.25
N GLU A 173 17.67 -6.30 -4.09
CA GLU A 173 18.66 -6.96 -4.94
C GLU A 173 18.25 -6.88 -6.41
N LEU A 174 17.00 -7.24 -6.73
CA LEU A 174 16.46 -7.13 -8.09
C LEU A 174 16.57 -5.69 -8.61
N THR A 175 16.16 -4.72 -7.80
CA THR A 175 16.21 -3.30 -8.17
C THR A 175 17.64 -2.83 -8.46
N LEU A 176 18.61 -3.21 -7.62
CA LEU A 176 20.02 -2.84 -7.79
C LEU A 176 20.62 -3.47 -9.05
N ARG A 177 20.30 -4.74 -9.34
CA ARG A 177 20.72 -5.41 -10.58
C ARG A 177 20.16 -4.70 -11.83
N MET A 178 18.91 -4.22 -11.78
CA MET A 178 18.31 -3.44 -12.86
C MET A 178 19.02 -2.08 -13.07
N MET A 179 19.40 -1.41 -11.97
CA MET A 179 20.17 -0.15 -12.02
C MET A 179 21.56 -0.34 -12.62
N GLU A 180 22.26 -1.42 -12.25
CA GLU A 180 23.58 -1.73 -12.79
C GLU A 180 23.52 -1.99 -14.30
N LYS A 181 22.55 -2.79 -14.75
CA LYS A 181 22.31 -3.04 -16.17
C LYS A 181 22.02 -1.74 -16.95
N GLN A 182 21.30 -0.80 -16.34
CA GLN A 182 21.04 0.51 -16.96
C GLN A 182 22.33 1.32 -17.15
N LYS A 183 23.23 1.36 -16.17
CA LYS A 183 24.52 2.06 -16.28
C LYS A 183 25.36 1.50 -17.43
N GLN A 184 25.49 0.18 -17.50
CA GLN A 184 26.23 -0.51 -18.57
C GLN A 184 25.65 -0.20 -19.97
N SER A 185 24.32 -0.09 -20.09
CA SER A 185 23.68 0.25 -21.36
C SER A 185 23.96 1.69 -21.82
N GLY A 186 24.08 2.65 -20.89
CA GLY A 186 24.44 4.03 -21.21
C GLY A 186 25.92 4.19 -21.59
N GLU A 187 26.82 3.46 -20.93
CA GLU A 187 28.25 3.46 -21.27
C GLU A 187 28.52 2.81 -22.63
N SER A 188 27.79 1.76 -22.99
CA SER A 188 27.93 1.09 -24.30
C SER A 188 27.50 1.98 -25.48
N GLN A 189 26.56 2.91 -25.28
CA GLN A 189 26.17 3.88 -26.31
C GLN A 189 27.20 5.00 -26.48
N ASN A 190 27.89 5.42 -25.42
CA ASN A 190 28.98 6.39 -25.50
C ASN A 190 30.30 5.80 -26.03
N GLY A 191 30.43 4.47 -26.09
CA GLY A 191 31.61 3.76 -26.60
C GLY A 191 31.56 3.33 -28.07
N LYS A 192 30.47 3.59 -28.80
CA LYS A 192 30.33 3.24 -30.23
C LYS A 192 30.30 4.47 -31.14
N GLY A 193 31.26 5.36 -30.96
CA GLY A 193 31.58 6.43 -31.91
C GLY A 193 32.87 6.09 -32.66
N GLY A 194 32.78 5.36 -33.77
CA GLY A 194 33.90 5.26 -34.72
C GLY A 194 34.14 3.88 -35.32
N VAL A 195 33.38 3.54 -36.37
CA VAL A 195 33.96 2.90 -37.55
C VAL A 195 33.34 3.55 -38.77
N ALA A 196 34.18 4.22 -39.55
CA ALA A 196 33.82 4.95 -40.75
C ALA A 196 33.24 3.98 -41.82
N ALA A 197 32.00 4.20 -42.23
CA ALA A 197 31.53 3.72 -43.53
C ALA A 197 32.02 4.70 -44.60
N LYS A 198 33.29 4.55 -45.01
CA LYS A 198 33.85 5.16 -46.21
C LYS A 198 33.82 4.12 -47.32
N GLY A 199 33.00 4.35 -48.34
CA GLY A 199 33.01 3.62 -49.61
C GLY A 199 31.60 3.44 -50.16
N GLN A 200 31.25 3.76 -51.40
CA GLN A 200 31.89 4.44 -52.52
C GLN A 200 30.75 4.69 -53.54
N ASN A 201 30.86 5.74 -54.35
CA ASN A 201 29.97 6.01 -55.49
C ASN A 201 29.81 4.81 -56.44
N ALA A 202 28.59 4.56 -56.91
CA ALA A 202 28.19 4.08 -58.26
C ALA A 202 26.68 3.80 -58.20
N GLY A 203 25.78 4.26 -59.06
CA GLY A 203 25.82 5.01 -60.30
C GLY A 203 24.36 5.24 -60.76
N ASN A 204 24.12 6.29 -61.53
CA ASN A 204 22.82 6.59 -62.15
C ASN A 204 22.53 5.62 -63.30
N GLY A 205 21.27 5.24 -63.50
CA GLY A 205 20.82 4.53 -64.70
C GLY A 205 19.30 4.33 -64.79
N TYR A 206 18.67 5.20 -65.59
CA TYR A 206 17.31 5.21 -66.19
C TYR A 206 16.07 4.95 -65.32
#